data_AF-A0A1I3SJ67-F1
#
_entry.id   AF-A0A1I3SJ67-F1
#
_cell.length_a   1.000
_cell.length_b   1.000
_cell.length_c   1.000
_cell.angle_alpha   90.00
_cell.angle_beta   90.00
_cell.angle_gamma   90.00
#
_symmetry.space_group_name_H-M   'P 1'
#
loop_
_entity.id
_entity.type
_entity.pdbx_description
1 polymer ?
#
loop_
_entity_poly.entity_id
_entity_poly.type
_entity_poly.pdbx_seq_one_letter_code
_entity_poly.pdbx_strand_id
1 'polypeptide(L)'
;MTYRIGIDVGGTHTDAVILDEQNVLHAKTKVATTEDVGGGIQEAIRVLLAESGIQPAQIASAMLGTTHCTNAIEERKRLSKIG
;
A
#
# COMPACT_ATOMS: atom_id res chain seq x y z
N MET A 1 -21.36 5.38 4.98
CA MET A 1 -20.44 5.44 3.82
C MET A 1 -19.32 4.45 4.09
N THR A 2 -19.03 3.63 3.10
CA THR A 2 -17.97 2.62 3.18
C THR A 2 -16.79 3.05 2.33
N TYR A 3 -15.57 2.81 2.81
CA TYR A 3 -14.35 3.19 2.11
C TYR A 3 -13.49 1.97 1.80
N ARG A 4 -12.61 2.14 0.83
CA ARG A 4 -11.62 1.14 0.40
C ARG A 4 -10.25 1.78 0.35
N ILE A 5 -9.23 1.02 0.71
CA ILE A 5 -7.84 1.44 0.60
C ILE A 5 -7.19 0.73 -0.58
N GLY A 6 -6.47 1.48 -1.42
CA GLY A 6 -5.55 0.92 -2.41
C GLY A 6 -4.11 1.21 -1.99
N ILE A 7 -3.23 0.21 -2.07
CA ILE A 7 -1.82 0.30 -1.69
C ILE A 7 -0.98 -0.24 -2.86
N ASP A 8 0.01 0.51 -3.30
CA ASP A 8 1.01 0.08 -4.29
C ASP A 8 2.41 0.16 -3.69
N VAL A 9 3.05 -0.99 -3.52
CA VAL A 9 4.38 -1.10 -2.93
C VAL A 9 5.42 -1.31 -4.03
N GLY A 10 6.18 -0.26 -4.33
CA GLY A 10 7.33 -0.30 -5.21
C GLY A 10 8.66 -0.42 -4.48
N GLY A 11 9.77 -0.54 -5.22
CA GLY A 11 11.11 -0.63 -4.63
C GLY A 11 11.63 0.67 -4.01
N THR A 12 11.00 1.81 -4.30
CA THR A 12 11.44 3.13 -3.81
C THR A 12 10.35 3.85 -3.02
N HIS A 13 9.09 3.70 -3.43
CA HIS A 13 7.97 4.35 -2.79
C HIS A 13 6.81 3.37 -2.59
N THR A 14 6.08 3.59 -1.50
CA THR A 14 4.79 2.99 -1.24
C THR A 14 3.73 4.09 -1.35
N ASP A 15 2.79 3.91 -2.27
CA ASP A 15 1.67 4.79 -2.51
C ASP A 15 0.41 4.19 -1.87
N ALA A 16 -0.41 5.01 -1.23
CA ALA A 16 -1.71 4.55 -0.71
C ALA A 16 -2.81 5.59 -0.90
N VAL A 17 -4.04 5.15 -1.12
CA VAL A 17 -5.22 6.00 -1.40
C VAL A 17 -6.47 5.49 -0.70
N ILE A 18 -7.39 6.39 -0.36
CA ILE A 18 -8.74 6.05 0.11
C ILE A 18 -9.78 6.47 -0.92
N LEU A 19 -10.62 5.52 -1.32
CA LEU A 19 -11.75 5.73 -2.21
C LEU A 19 -13.07 5.39 -1.52
N ASP A 20 -14.15 6.08 -1.85
CA ASP A 20 -15.50 5.65 -1.48
C ASP A 20 -16.10 4.66 -2.51
N GLU A 21 -17.37 4.32 -2.33
CA GLU A 21 -18.15 3.44 -3.20
C GLU A 21 -18.35 4.01 -4.61
N GLN A 22 -18.28 5.33 -4.76
CA GLN A 22 -18.42 6.04 -6.04
C GLN A 22 -17.05 6.31 -6.71
N ASN A 23 -15.97 5.74 -6.15
CA ASN A 23 -14.58 5.95 -6.59
C ASN A 23 -14.09 7.39 -6.44
N VAL A 24 -14.67 8.18 -5.54
CA VAL A 24 -14.14 9.51 -5.20
C VAL A 24 -12.91 9.34 -4.32
N LEU A 25 -11.85 10.09 -4.62
CA LEU A 25 -10.61 10.12 -3.84
C LEU A 25 -10.77 11.02 -2.62
N HIS A 26 -10.60 10.45 -1.43
CA HIS A 26 -10.70 11.17 -0.15
C HIS A 26 -9.32 11.54 0.42
N ALA A 27 -8.33 10.66 0.24
CA ALA A 27 -6.96 10.91 0.67
C ALA A 27 -5.96 10.12 -0.16
N LYS A 28 -4.72 10.60 -0.20
CA LYS A 28 -3.58 9.91 -0.80
C LYS A 28 -2.33 10.21 0.01
N THR A 29 -1.43 9.24 0.11
CA THR A 29 -0.11 9.43 0.69
C THR A 29 0.94 8.72 -0.16
N LYS A 30 2.18 9.20 -0.07
CA LYS A 30 3.36 8.61 -0.68
C LYS A 30 4.47 8.63 0.37
N VAL A 31 4.98 7.46 0.69
CA VAL A 31 6.10 7.28 1.63
C VAL A 31 7.23 6.54 0.96
N ALA A 32 8.47 6.74 1.43
CA ALA A 32 9.60 5.95 0.95
C ALA A 32 9.43 4.48 1.35
N THR A 33 9.70 3.55 0.43
CA THR A 33 9.74 2.12 0.75
C THR A 33 10.99 1.83 1.55
N THR A 34 10.83 1.15 2.67
CA THR A 34 11.90 0.70 3.55
C THR A 34 12.17 -0.79 3.33
N GLU A 35 13.29 -1.30 3.89
CA GLU A 35 13.56 -2.74 3.88
C GLU A 35 12.47 -3.52 4.64
N ASP A 36 11.95 -2.95 5.73
CA ASP A 36 10.75 -3.45 6.40
C ASP A 36 9.49 -3.01 5.64
N VAL A 37 9.17 -3.75 4.58
CA VAL A 37 7.99 -3.53 3.75
C VAL A 37 6.70 -3.52 4.58
N GLY A 38 6.59 -4.42 5.56
CA GLY A 38 5.41 -4.53 6.41
C GLY A 38 5.20 -3.27 7.26
N GLY A 39 6.26 -2.79 7.90
CA GLY A 39 6.26 -1.52 8.64
C GLY A 39 5.97 -0.32 7.75
N GLY A 40 6.54 -0.28 6.54
CA GLY A 40 6.28 0.78 5.56
C GLY A 40 4.81 0.87 5.13
N ILE A 41 4.17 -0.29 4.90
CA ILE A 41 2.73 -0.36 4.58
C ILE A 41 1.89 0.14 5.77
N GLN A 42 2.20 -0.27 6.99
CA GLN A 42 1.49 0.18 8.19
C GLN A 42 1.58 1.70 8.38
N GLU A 43 2.76 2.27 8.15
CA GLU A 43 2.98 3.71 8.24
C GLU A 43 2.21 4.47 7.16
N ALA A 44 2.21 3.99 5.92
CA ALA A 44 1.42 4.57 4.83
C ALA A 44 -0.07 4.60 5.19
N ILE A 45 -0.63 3.49 5.69
CA ILE A 45 -2.03 3.41 6.11
C ILE A 45 -2.30 4.37 7.28
N ARG A 46 -1.39 4.45 8.26
CA ARG A 46 -1.53 5.33 9.43
C ARG A 46 -1.59 6.80 9.03
N VAL A 47 -0.67 7.24 8.18
CA VAL A 47 -0.64 8.62 7.67
C VAL A 47 -1.90 8.92 6.85
N LEU A 48 -2.28 8.00 5.97
CA LEU A 48 -3.45 8.15 5.10
C LEU A 48 -4.76 8.30 5.90
N LEU A 49 -4.96 7.50 6.94
CA LEU A 49 -6.12 7.59 7.82
C LEU A 49 -6.11 8.91 8.62
N ALA A 50 -4.95 9.32 9.14
CA ALA A 50 -4.81 10.57 9.86
C ALA A 50 -5.13 11.80 8.99
N GLU A 51 -4.68 11.81 7.73
CA GLU A 51 -4.96 12.91 6.78
C GLU A 51 -6.43 12.94 6.34
N SER A 52 -7.05 11.77 6.17
CA SER A 52 -8.45 11.68 5.74
C SER A 52 -9.48 11.99 6.84
N GLY A 53 -9.12 11.79 8.11
CA GLY A 53 -10.06 11.81 9.23
C GLY A 53 -11.08 10.64 9.24
N ILE A 54 -10.93 9.67 8.32
CA ILE A 54 -11.81 8.50 8.22
C ILE A 54 -11.44 7.50 9.30
N GLN A 55 -12.45 6.98 10.00
CA GLN A 55 -12.21 5.99 11.05
C GLN A 55 -11.89 4.61 10.42
N PRO A 56 -10.96 3.83 11.01
CA PRO A 56 -10.63 2.49 10.52
C PRO A 56 -11.86 1.57 10.37
N ALA A 57 -12.85 1.72 11.25
CA ALA A 57 -14.10 0.95 11.22
C ALA A 57 -14.96 1.20 9.97
N GLN A 58 -14.69 2.26 9.20
CA GLN A 58 -15.40 2.60 7.96
C GLN A 58 -14.72 2.00 6.71
N ILE A 59 -13.53 1.40 6.86
CA ILE A 59 -12.81 0.72 5.78
C ILE A 59 -13.36 -0.71 5.64
N ALA A 60 -13.97 -1.04 4.51
CA ALA A 60 -14.45 -2.39 4.25
C ALA A 60 -13.39 -3.31 3.64
N SER A 61 -12.44 -2.75 2.89
CA SER A 61 -11.39 -3.54 2.26
C SER A 61 -10.13 -2.73 1.98
N ALA A 62 -9.02 -3.46 1.89
CA ALA A 62 -7.75 -2.95 1.39
C ALA A 62 -7.26 -3.86 0.27
N MET A 63 -6.78 -3.26 -0.82
CA MET A 63 -6.09 -3.95 -1.90
C MET A 63 -4.61 -3.57 -1.87
N LEU A 64 -3.73 -4.55 -1.97
CA LEU A 64 -2.29 -4.36 -2.04
C LEU A 64 -1.76 -4.92 -3.36
N GLY A 65 -1.19 -4.03 -4.17
CA GLY A 65 -0.35 -4.35 -5.32
C GLY A 65 1.11 -4.16 -4.97
N THR A 66 2.00 -4.98 -5.56
CA THR A 66 3.43 -4.78 -5.40
C THR A 66 4.22 -5.25 -6.61
N THR A 67 5.34 -4.57 -6.86
CA THR A 67 6.34 -4.95 -7.87
C THR A 67 7.51 -5.75 -7.29
N HIS A 68 7.54 -6.05 -5.99
CA HIS A 68 8.65 -6.79 -5.38
C HIS A 68 8.87 -8.17 -6.02
N CYS A 69 7.79 -8.88 -6.35
CA CYS A 69 7.88 -10.19 -7.01
C CYS A 69 8.49 -10.07 -8.42
N THR A 70 7.99 -9.15 -9.23
CA THR A 70 8.49 -8.93 -10.59
C THR A 70 9.95 -8.47 -10.58
N ASN A 71 10.33 -7.59 -9.65
CA ASN A 71 11.71 -7.12 -9.52
C ASN A 71 12.66 -8.24 -9.07
N ALA A 72 12.21 -9.14 -8.19
CA ALA A 72 13.02 -10.30 -7.80
C ALA A 72 13.31 -11.23 -8.99
N ILE A 73 12.33 -11.42 -9.88
CA ILE A 73 12.49 -12.23 -11.10
C ILE A 73 13.44 -11.54 -12.09
N GLU A 74 13.18 -10.28 -12.44
CA GLU A 74 13.99 -9.48 -13.38
C GLU A 74 15.45 -9.39 -12.93
N GLU A 75 15.69 -9.05 -11.66
CA GLU A 75 17.04 -8.89 -11.09
C GLU A 75 17.73 -10.22 -10.78
N ARG A 76 16.99 -11.33 -10.78
CA ARG A 76 17.44 -12.65 -10.30
C ARG A 76 18.04 -12.59 -8.89
N LYS A 77 17.40 -11.82 -8.01
CA LYS A 77 17.81 -11.62 -6.62
C LYS A 77 16.66 -11.97 -5.69
N ARG A 78 16.99 -12.38 -4.46
CA ARG A 78 16.01 -12.70 -3.41
C ARG A 78 15.02 -13.82 -3.82
N LEU A 79 15.44 -14.69 -4.73
CA LEU A 79 14.71 -15.89 -5.14
C LEU A 79 15.18 -17.08 -4.30
N SER A 80 14.25 -17.95 -3.92
CA SER A 80 14.60 -19.23 -3.30
C SER A 80 15.27 -20.15 -4.31
N LYS A 81 16.25 -20.94 -3.86
CA LYS A 81 16.85 -21.98 -4.70
C LYS A 81 15.81 -23.05 -5.01
N ILE A 82 15.75 -23.46 -6.27
CA ILE A 82 14.92 -24.56 -6.75
C ILE A 82 15.84 -25.70 -7.20
N GLY A 83 15.59 -26.92 -6.72
CA GLY A 83 16.48 -28.09 -6.92
C GLY A 83 17.81 -27.98 -6.19
#